data_AF-A0A524AD90-F1
#
_entry.id   AF-A0A524AD90-F1
#
_cell.length_a   1.000
_cell.length_b   1.000
_cell.length_c   1.000
_cell.angle_alpha   90.00
_cell.angle_beta   90.00
_cell.angle_gamma   90.00
#
_symmetry.space_group_name_H-M   'P 1'
#
loop_
_entity.id
_entity.type
_entity.pdbx_description
1 polymer ?
#
loop_
_entity_poly.entity_id
_entity_poly.type
_entity_poly.pdbx_seq_one_letter_code
_entity_poly.pdbx_strand_id
1 'polypeptide(L)'
;MGKLELGLYDIKNRLQEPLRYSLGKTQTDLIEEILEAFRGNDIVFLKGAVGSGKSVVGLRTILEFGKGVVSVPTKVLSDQYVASYEKEKYFMKADGSAAKIDILKGRANFRCMYMADKGWKISCAASTLPCRRPLNKEAGERRIDALQDCPHWGFIFASGWRDSIKNAEVMPYQGIKGNWLWCMRGECPYWKQFGAYVFSDAIVMNSAKWAAELNIGRLPEVPLTVVDEADGWLDSLAVKVSLTQKVMERVLEKIERLSGEREELGDEGETLHDMWSGVLDGRGDPIELAGHLAGLLDEMDETSGTLYWKLRSVLEHRDHAEWEHVEKGIVYFVPDPKIVLQRILEAVGGKWLLMSATVQGEDVLREVFGIEPTFVEGETRFPGKIIQRKLGQEETVNYRRWADDEFRRRYWDLLSKMRRRAKLPSFVPVHSLKYLPPKLREDMLRNSVDAYELGRAQFSTKMDRGADLKGRGSVILLKFPYPERGDPLLKGMERRLGPRAFWAYYQDMAEREFVQQVGRVLRSPSDVVEFWSPDETCHRKLKKVWKGVVES
;
A
#
# COMPACT_ATOMS: atom_id res chain seq x y z
N MET A 1 -37.47 1.00 9.29
CA MET A 1 -36.11 1.36 9.74
C MET A 1 -36.04 2.87 9.82
N GLY A 2 -35.53 3.43 10.92
CA GLY A 2 -35.27 4.87 10.99
C GLY A 2 -34.25 5.28 9.93
N LYS A 3 -34.28 6.54 9.50
CA LYS A 3 -33.30 7.09 8.54
C LYS A 3 -31.91 7.02 9.17
N LEU A 4 -30.91 6.53 8.44
CA LEU A 4 -29.54 6.45 8.98
C LEU A 4 -29.02 7.86 9.26
N GLU A 5 -28.44 8.07 10.43
CA GLU A 5 -27.76 9.33 10.76
C GLU A 5 -26.26 9.17 10.58
N LEU A 6 -25.62 10.16 9.95
CA LEU A 6 -24.17 10.16 9.74
C LEU A 6 -23.42 10.24 11.08
N GLY A 7 -23.96 10.98 12.06
CA GLY A 7 -23.40 11.07 13.40
C GLY A 7 -21.97 11.62 13.46
N LEU A 8 -21.53 12.39 12.46
CA LEU A 8 -20.19 12.96 12.40
C LEU A 8 -20.19 14.35 13.05
N TYR A 9 -19.32 14.57 14.03
CA TYR A 9 -19.18 15.83 14.74
C TYR A 9 -17.76 16.38 14.56
N ASP A 10 -17.60 17.71 14.63
CA ASP A 10 -16.28 18.32 14.79
C ASP A 10 -15.87 18.38 16.27
N ILE A 11 -14.60 18.70 16.55
CA ILE A 11 -14.10 18.89 17.93
C ILE A 11 -14.80 20.00 18.73
N LYS A 12 -15.63 20.82 18.09
CA LYS A 12 -16.47 21.83 18.75
C LYS A 12 -17.89 21.31 19.01
N ASN A 13 -18.10 19.99 18.87
CA ASN A 13 -19.38 19.30 19.03
C ASN A 13 -20.48 19.77 18.06
N ARG A 14 -20.09 20.24 16.87
CA ARG A 14 -21.06 20.62 15.83
C ARG A 14 -21.27 19.46 14.88
N LEU A 15 -22.53 19.07 14.71
CA LEU A 15 -22.94 18.05 13.75
C LEU A 15 -22.57 18.49 12.33
N GLN A 16 -21.96 17.58 11.58
CA GLN A 16 -21.58 17.77 10.19
C GLN A 16 -22.69 17.22 9.30
N GLU A 17 -23.18 18.06 8.39
CA GLU A 17 -24.16 17.63 7.38
C GLU A 17 -23.54 16.62 6.40
N PRO A 18 -24.28 15.56 6.02
CA PRO A 18 -23.83 14.64 4.98
C PRO A 18 -23.55 15.36 3.67
N LEU A 19 -22.41 15.06 3.03
CA LEU A 19 -22.11 15.61 1.71
C LEU A 19 -23.18 15.14 0.71
N ARG A 20 -23.67 16.08 -0.11
CA ARG A 20 -24.58 15.81 -1.23
C ARG A 20 -23.78 15.76 -2.52
N TYR A 21 -23.91 14.65 -3.25
CA TYR A 21 -23.23 14.40 -4.51
C TYR A 21 -23.99 15.00 -5.70
N SER A 22 -23.29 15.15 -6.83
CA SER A 22 -23.89 15.66 -8.08
C SER A 22 -25.06 14.80 -8.58
N LEU A 23 -25.09 13.51 -8.20
CA LEU A 23 -26.18 12.57 -8.48
C LEU A 23 -27.43 12.78 -7.60
N GLY A 24 -27.42 13.78 -6.71
CA GLY A 24 -28.54 14.09 -5.81
C GLY A 24 -28.57 13.26 -4.52
N LYS A 25 -27.79 12.18 -4.44
CA LYS A 25 -27.63 11.34 -3.24
C LYS A 25 -26.77 12.02 -2.18
N THR A 26 -27.01 11.68 -0.92
CA THR A 26 -26.16 12.06 0.21
C THR A 26 -25.21 10.93 0.60
N GLN A 27 -24.20 11.23 1.43
CA GLN A 27 -23.35 10.21 2.06
C GLN A 27 -24.16 9.16 2.83
N THR A 28 -25.23 9.58 3.49
CA THR A 28 -26.14 8.67 4.21
C THR A 28 -26.82 7.70 3.25
N ASP A 29 -27.41 8.21 2.16
CA ASP A 29 -28.07 7.35 1.15
C ASP A 29 -27.06 6.35 0.57
N LEU A 30 -25.81 6.78 0.36
CA LEU A 30 -24.73 5.92 -0.12
C LEU A 30 -24.39 4.80 0.87
N ILE A 31 -24.38 5.08 2.18
CA ILE A 31 -24.15 4.08 3.21
C ILE A 31 -25.31 3.08 3.23
N GLU A 32 -26.56 3.55 3.14
CA GLU A 32 -27.73 2.66 3.07
C GLU A 32 -27.66 1.73 1.85
N GLU A 33 -27.24 2.23 0.68
CA GLU A 33 -26.99 1.41 -0.52
C GLU A 33 -25.88 0.35 -0.31
N ILE A 34 -24.80 0.71 0.38
CA ILE A 34 -23.72 -0.23 0.73
C ILE A 34 -24.24 -1.33 1.66
N LEU A 35 -25.02 -0.97 2.69
CA LEU A 35 -25.60 -1.93 3.63
C LEU A 35 -26.60 -2.87 2.93
N GLU A 36 -27.41 -2.36 2.01
CA GLU A 36 -28.30 -3.18 1.19
C GLU A 36 -27.50 -4.15 0.31
N ALA A 37 -26.46 -3.65 -0.37
CA ALA A 37 -25.60 -4.48 -1.21
C ALA A 37 -24.97 -5.64 -0.42
N PHE A 38 -24.57 -5.41 0.83
CA PHE A 38 -24.00 -6.44 1.70
C PHE A 38 -24.98 -7.51 2.17
N ARG A 39 -26.31 -7.36 1.95
CA ARG A 39 -27.28 -8.43 2.27
C ARG A 39 -27.14 -9.65 1.37
N GLY A 40 -26.74 -9.45 0.11
CA GLY A 40 -26.57 -10.51 -0.88
C GLY A 40 -25.12 -10.75 -1.29
N ASN A 41 -24.18 -9.90 -0.85
CA ASN A 41 -22.80 -9.91 -1.30
C ASN A 41 -21.82 -9.85 -0.13
N ASP A 42 -20.65 -10.44 -0.31
CA ASP A 42 -19.54 -10.32 0.64
C ASP A 42 -18.53 -9.26 0.22
N ILE A 43 -18.49 -8.91 -1.07
CA ILE A 43 -17.61 -7.87 -1.60
C ILE A 43 -18.47 -6.79 -2.26
N VAL A 44 -18.30 -5.54 -1.81
CA VAL A 44 -18.95 -4.37 -2.39
C VAL A 44 -17.88 -3.35 -2.75
N PHE A 45 -18.00 -2.76 -3.93
CA PHE A 45 -17.10 -1.71 -4.41
C PHE A 45 -17.74 -0.34 -4.28
N LEU A 46 -17.05 0.56 -3.59
CA LEU A 46 -17.42 1.97 -3.56
C LEU A 46 -16.58 2.76 -4.58
N LYS A 47 -17.25 3.23 -5.64
CA LYS A 47 -16.67 4.15 -6.62
C LYS A 47 -16.86 5.58 -6.16
N GLY A 48 -15.77 6.34 -6.03
CA GLY A 48 -15.86 7.77 -5.76
C GLY A 48 -14.55 8.52 -6.00
N ALA A 49 -14.61 9.67 -6.67
CA ALA A 49 -13.51 10.56 -6.96
C ALA A 49 -12.76 11.01 -5.68
N VAL A 50 -11.58 11.60 -5.86
CA VAL A 50 -10.82 12.19 -4.75
C VAL A 50 -11.65 13.31 -4.10
N GLY A 51 -11.67 13.37 -2.77
CA GLY A 51 -12.43 14.36 -2.02
C GLY A 51 -13.93 14.07 -1.83
N SER A 52 -14.46 12.97 -2.38
CA SER A 52 -15.88 12.57 -2.23
C SER A 52 -16.29 12.08 -0.84
N GLY A 53 -15.36 12.08 0.13
CA GLY A 53 -15.62 11.61 1.50
C GLY A 53 -15.73 10.09 1.64
N LYS A 54 -15.10 9.30 0.76
CA LYS A 54 -15.07 7.82 0.86
C LYS A 54 -14.62 7.33 2.24
N SER A 55 -13.61 7.96 2.83
CA SER A 55 -13.13 7.60 4.18
C SER A 55 -14.20 7.75 5.25
N VAL A 56 -15.06 8.78 5.16
CA VAL A 56 -16.20 8.98 6.07
C VAL A 56 -17.20 7.84 5.87
N VAL A 57 -17.52 7.51 4.61
CA VAL A 57 -18.45 6.43 4.27
C VAL A 57 -17.92 5.08 4.78
N GLY A 58 -16.65 4.76 4.54
CA GLY A 58 -16.04 3.51 4.99
C GLY A 58 -16.03 3.38 6.51
N LEU A 59 -15.61 4.42 7.24
CA LEU A 59 -15.61 4.41 8.70
C LEU A 59 -17.03 4.32 9.26
N ARG A 60 -17.99 5.07 8.71
CA ARG A 60 -19.38 5.00 9.18
C ARG A 60 -20.00 3.63 8.91
N THR A 61 -19.68 3.01 7.77
CA THR A 61 -20.10 1.64 7.45
C THR A 61 -19.51 0.66 8.47
N ILE A 62 -18.24 0.78 8.86
CA ILE A 62 -17.64 -0.04 9.94
C ILE A 62 -18.47 0.03 11.22
N LEU A 63 -18.93 1.22 11.62
CA LEU A 63 -19.72 1.39 12.84
C LEU A 63 -21.09 0.69 12.76
N GLU A 64 -21.70 0.61 11.57
CA GLU A 64 -22.94 -0.16 11.36
C GLU A 64 -22.71 -1.68 11.47
N PHE A 65 -21.50 -2.14 11.16
CA PHE A 65 -21.06 -3.52 11.42
C PHE A 65 -20.53 -3.73 12.84
N GLY A 66 -20.47 -2.68 13.66
CA GLY A 66 -19.97 -2.69 15.04
C GLY A 66 -18.45 -2.66 15.17
N LYS A 67 -17.71 -3.35 14.29
CA LYS A 67 -16.23 -3.33 14.30
C LYS A 67 -15.63 -3.54 12.91
N GLY A 68 -14.47 -2.96 12.65
CA GLY A 68 -13.79 -3.16 11.37
C GLY A 68 -12.34 -2.74 11.30
N VAL A 69 -11.68 -3.16 10.22
CA VAL A 69 -10.30 -2.80 9.90
C VAL A 69 -10.27 -2.03 8.59
N VAL A 70 -9.46 -0.98 8.53
CA VAL A 70 -9.18 -0.21 7.30
C VAL A 70 -7.73 -0.43 6.89
N SER A 71 -7.52 -0.96 5.69
CA SER A 71 -6.22 -1.01 5.01
C SER A 71 -6.07 0.21 4.12
N VAL A 72 -5.02 1.01 4.34
CA VAL A 72 -4.68 2.17 3.52
C VAL A 72 -3.31 1.98 2.84
N PRO A 73 -3.09 2.44 1.61
CA PRO A 73 -1.91 2.05 0.85
C PRO A 73 -0.62 2.71 1.34
N THR A 74 -0.71 3.93 1.92
CA THR A 74 0.47 4.70 2.31
C THR A 74 0.38 5.20 3.76
N LYS A 75 1.55 5.48 4.33
CA LYS A 75 1.67 6.14 5.63
C LYS A 75 1.06 7.55 5.62
N VAL A 76 1.18 8.26 4.49
CA VAL A 76 0.61 9.61 4.32
C VAL A 76 -0.91 9.58 4.47
N LEU A 77 -1.59 8.63 3.79
CA LEU A 77 -3.03 8.47 3.97
C LEU A 77 -3.39 8.05 5.39
N SER A 78 -2.65 7.12 5.98
CA SER A 78 -2.83 6.76 7.39
C SER A 78 -2.75 7.99 8.32
N ASP A 79 -1.79 8.89 8.11
CA ASP A 79 -1.66 10.14 8.86
C ASP A 79 -2.78 11.16 8.55
N GLN A 80 -3.38 11.13 7.34
CA GLN A 80 -4.57 11.94 7.04
C GLN A 80 -5.81 11.44 7.79
N TYR A 81 -5.96 10.12 7.97
CA TYR A 81 -7.00 9.57 8.84
C TYR A 81 -6.79 10.02 10.30
N VAL A 82 -5.54 10.04 10.80
CA VAL A 82 -5.20 10.58 12.13
C VAL A 82 -5.67 12.03 12.27
N ALA A 83 -5.24 12.89 11.34
CA ALA A 83 -5.58 14.31 11.40
C ALA A 83 -7.11 14.50 11.39
N SER A 84 -7.81 13.75 10.55
CA SER A 84 -9.25 13.89 10.37
C SER A 84 -10.06 13.36 11.56
N TYR A 85 -9.71 12.19 12.09
CA TYR A 85 -10.59 11.44 13.01
C TYR A 85 -10.06 11.25 14.44
N GLU A 86 -8.80 11.61 14.72
CA GLU A 86 -8.32 11.76 16.11
C GLU A 86 -8.33 13.21 16.58
N LYS A 87 -8.25 14.19 15.66
CA LYS A 87 -7.99 15.60 16.00
C LYS A 87 -9.04 16.60 15.54
N GLU A 88 -9.78 16.31 14.47
CA GLU A 88 -10.70 17.28 13.87
C GLU A 88 -12.16 16.88 14.01
N LYS A 89 -12.45 15.60 13.85
CA LYS A 89 -13.81 15.05 13.82
C LYS A 89 -13.90 13.73 14.56
N TYR A 90 -15.09 13.36 14.98
CA TYR A 90 -15.38 12.06 15.56
C TYR A 90 -16.80 11.61 15.20
N PHE A 91 -17.04 10.31 15.24
CA PHE A 91 -18.39 9.76 15.09
C PHE A 91 -19.01 9.53 16.46
N MET A 92 -20.30 9.85 16.61
CA MET A 92 -21.09 9.48 17.76
C MET A 92 -21.79 8.16 17.49
N LYS A 93 -21.68 7.20 18.41
CA LYS A 93 -22.42 5.95 18.36
C LYS A 93 -23.85 6.14 18.88
N ALA A 94 -24.71 5.17 18.60
CA ALA A 94 -26.10 5.17 19.08
C ALA A 94 -26.22 5.17 20.63
N ASP A 95 -25.20 4.67 21.33
CA ASP A 95 -25.11 4.68 22.80
C ASP A 95 -24.67 6.05 23.38
N GLY A 96 -24.44 7.05 22.54
CA GLY A 96 -24.00 8.39 22.94
C GLY A 96 -22.51 8.51 23.27
N SER A 97 -21.73 7.44 23.13
CA SER A 97 -20.27 7.48 23.25
C SER A 97 -19.60 7.73 21.90
N ALA A 98 -18.42 8.36 21.92
CA ALA A 98 -17.63 8.58 20.72
C ALA A 98 -17.06 7.25 20.21
N ALA A 99 -17.11 7.03 18.90
CA ALA A 99 -16.48 5.89 18.25
C ALA A 99 -14.96 5.94 18.46
N LYS A 100 -14.40 4.82 18.88
CA LYS A 100 -12.97 4.66 19.09
C LYS A 100 -12.29 4.19 17.81
N ILE A 101 -11.59 5.11 17.17
CA ILE A 101 -10.85 4.88 15.92
C ILE A 101 -9.37 4.98 16.24
N ASP A 102 -8.64 3.87 16.14
CA ASP A 102 -7.21 3.81 16.45
C ASP A 102 -6.39 3.47 15.21
N ILE A 103 -5.19 4.05 15.17
CA ILE A 103 -4.33 3.98 13.98
C ILE A 103 -3.02 3.31 14.34
N LEU A 104 -2.75 2.17 13.70
CA LEU A 104 -1.54 1.42 13.98
C LEU A 104 -0.38 1.82 13.08
N LYS A 105 0.76 2.09 13.72
CA LYS A 105 2.01 2.52 13.11
C LYS A 105 3.13 1.51 13.36
N GLY A 106 4.11 1.49 12.45
CA GLY A 106 5.32 0.68 12.60
C GLY A 106 6.23 1.17 13.74
N ARG A 107 7.09 0.28 14.24
CA ARG A 107 8.01 0.51 15.39
C ARG A 107 8.87 1.77 15.26
N ALA A 108 9.30 2.11 14.04
CA ALA A 108 10.15 3.27 13.77
C ALA A 108 9.50 4.61 14.21
N ASN A 109 8.17 4.63 14.36
CA ASN A 109 7.42 5.82 14.77
C ASN A 109 7.39 6.05 16.29
N PHE A 110 7.98 5.15 17.07
CA PHE A 110 7.91 5.18 18.54
C PHE A 110 9.31 5.23 19.15
N ARG A 111 9.44 6.02 20.21
CA ARG A 111 10.61 6.02 21.09
C ARG A 111 10.49 4.90 22.11
N CYS A 112 11.58 4.19 22.36
CA CYS A 112 11.61 3.11 23.35
C CYS A 112 11.75 3.68 24.77
N MET A 113 10.76 3.41 25.63
CA MET A 113 10.77 3.89 27.03
C MET A 113 11.89 3.24 27.85
N TYR A 114 12.10 1.92 27.71
CA TYR A 114 13.20 1.21 28.38
C TYR A 114 14.58 1.83 28.13
N MET A 115 14.85 2.24 26.89
CA MET A 115 16.10 2.92 26.56
C MET A 115 16.09 4.39 27.01
N ALA A 116 14.92 5.04 27.01
CA ALA A 116 14.77 6.40 27.51
C ALA A 116 15.05 6.50 29.02
N ASP A 117 14.62 5.53 29.83
CA ASP A 117 14.92 5.46 31.26
C ASP A 117 16.42 5.34 31.52
N LYS A 118 17.15 4.72 30.58
CA LYS A 118 18.61 4.61 30.58
C LYS A 118 19.32 5.82 29.97
N GLY A 119 18.60 6.90 29.66
CA GLY A 119 19.15 8.13 29.07
C GLY A 119 19.34 8.12 27.55
N TRP A 120 18.96 7.05 26.85
CA TRP A 120 19.16 6.90 25.41
C TRP A 120 17.93 7.35 24.59
N LYS A 121 18.18 7.85 23.38
CA LYS A 121 17.13 8.25 22.42
C LYS A 121 17.07 7.26 21.27
N ILE A 122 16.57 6.06 21.56
CA ILE A 122 16.49 4.95 20.60
C ILE A 122 15.03 4.67 20.22
N SER A 123 14.81 4.36 18.95
CA SER A 123 13.50 3.94 18.44
C SER A 123 13.14 2.51 18.87
N CYS A 124 11.84 2.20 18.98
CA CYS A 124 11.35 0.82 19.14
C CYS A 124 11.73 -0.10 17.96
N ALA A 125 12.29 0.43 16.88
CA ALA A 125 12.84 -0.32 15.75
C ALA A 125 14.32 -0.76 15.94
N ALA A 126 14.94 -0.55 17.10
CA ALA A 126 16.26 -1.13 17.37
C ALA A 126 16.17 -2.65 17.55
N SER A 127 17.09 -3.40 16.95
CA SER A 127 17.15 -4.87 17.05
C SER A 127 17.65 -5.36 18.40
N THR A 128 18.37 -4.53 19.16
CA THR A 128 18.92 -4.87 20.48
C THR A 128 17.89 -4.86 21.61
N LEU A 129 16.65 -4.45 21.35
CA LEU A 129 15.62 -4.33 22.37
C LEU A 129 15.11 -5.70 22.82
N PRO A 130 14.74 -5.90 24.10
CA PRO A 130 14.31 -7.22 24.59
C PRO A 130 13.08 -7.81 23.86
N CYS A 131 12.22 -6.95 23.32
CA CYS A 131 11.05 -7.36 22.52
C CYS A 131 11.37 -7.72 21.05
N ARG A 132 12.65 -7.71 20.65
CA ARG A 132 13.12 -7.96 19.28
C ARG A 132 14.39 -8.79 19.20
N ARG A 133 15.35 -8.55 20.09
CA ARG A 133 16.66 -9.22 20.05
C ARG A 133 16.49 -10.72 19.84
N PRO A 134 17.39 -11.37 19.08
CA PRO A 134 17.42 -12.81 19.00
C PRO A 134 17.39 -13.44 20.40
N LEU A 135 16.63 -14.52 20.56
CA LEU A 135 16.55 -15.27 21.81
C LEU A 135 17.69 -16.29 21.86
N ASN A 136 18.19 -16.59 23.05
CA ASN A 136 19.12 -17.68 23.27
C ASN A 136 18.36 -19.02 23.24
N LYS A 137 18.29 -19.65 22.05
CA LYS A 137 17.58 -20.92 21.85
C LYS A 137 18.22 -22.07 22.63
N GLU A 138 19.56 -22.12 22.72
CA GLU A 138 20.30 -23.15 23.46
C GLU A 138 19.96 -23.15 24.96
N ALA A 139 19.81 -21.95 25.53
CA ALA A 139 19.38 -21.77 26.92
C ALA A 139 17.86 -21.94 27.11
N GLY A 140 17.10 -22.23 26.05
CA GLY A 140 15.64 -22.34 26.09
C GLY A 140 14.93 -21.00 26.38
N GLU A 141 15.59 -19.86 26.15
CA GLU A 141 15.04 -18.53 26.40
C GLU A 141 13.81 -18.29 25.51
N ARG A 142 12.69 -17.90 26.13
CA ARG A 142 11.46 -17.54 25.41
C ARG A 142 11.33 -16.02 25.37
N ARG A 143 10.49 -15.53 24.45
CA ARG A 143 10.26 -14.09 24.33
C ARG A 143 9.77 -13.46 25.63
N ILE A 144 8.96 -14.18 26.43
CA ILE A 144 8.46 -13.69 27.71
C ILE A 144 9.56 -13.49 28.76
N ASP A 145 10.65 -14.28 28.69
CA ASP A 145 11.80 -14.18 29.59
C ASP A 145 12.60 -12.92 29.24
N ALA A 146 12.93 -12.74 27.95
CA ALA A 146 13.60 -11.54 27.46
C ALA A 146 12.82 -10.26 27.81
N LEU A 147 11.48 -10.27 27.69
CA LEU A 147 10.67 -9.10 28.01
C LEU A 147 10.78 -8.65 29.48
N GLN A 148 11.16 -9.54 30.42
CA GLN A 148 11.33 -9.16 31.83
C GLN A 148 12.43 -8.10 32.03
N ASP A 149 13.38 -7.99 31.11
CA ASP A 149 14.43 -6.95 31.11
C ASP A 149 13.86 -5.53 30.98
N CYS A 150 12.63 -5.38 30.46
CA CYS A 150 12.01 -4.11 30.14
C CYS A 150 10.84 -3.81 31.09
N PRO A 151 10.89 -2.80 31.97
CA PRO A 151 9.80 -2.50 32.91
C PRO A 151 8.53 -1.98 32.22
N HIS A 152 8.63 -1.58 30.95
CA HIS A 152 7.54 -1.05 30.14
C HIS A 152 7.12 -2.01 29.02
N TRP A 153 7.35 -3.32 29.14
CA TRP A 153 7.13 -4.23 28.03
C TRP A 153 5.65 -4.40 27.64
N GLY A 154 5.42 -4.71 26.38
CA GLY A 154 4.15 -5.24 25.90
C GLY A 154 4.40 -6.28 24.81
N PHE A 155 3.42 -7.13 24.54
CA PHE A 155 3.52 -8.14 23.49
C PHE A 155 2.14 -8.72 23.14
N ILE A 156 2.06 -9.43 22.01
CA ILE A 156 0.89 -10.25 21.67
C ILE A 156 1.32 -11.71 21.68
N PHE A 157 0.72 -12.52 22.56
CA PHE A 157 0.99 -13.95 22.68
C PHE A 157 -0.19 -14.78 22.21
N ALA A 158 0.05 -16.03 21.82
CA ALA A 158 -1.04 -16.99 21.66
C ALA A 158 -1.69 -17.27 23.03
N SER A 159 -3.00 -17.53 23.04
CA SER A 159 -3.81 -17.79 24.25
C SER A 159 -3.25 -18.85 25.20
N GLY A 160 -2.53 -19.86 24.68
CA GLY A 160 -1.87 -20.88 25.51
C GLY A 160 -0.80 -20.35 26.47
N TRP A 161 -0.36 -19.10 26.32
CA TRP A 161 0.63 -18.47 27.20
C TRP A 161 0.04 -17.83 28.45
N ARG A 162 -1.29 -17.85 28.63
CA ARG A 162 -1.97 -17.08 29.69
C ARG A 162 -1.37 -17.28 31.07
N ASP A 163 -1.14 -18.53 31.48
CA ASP A 163 -0.63 -18.88 32.81
C ASP A 163 0.86 -18.52 33.00
N SER A 164 1.59 -18.34 31.90
CA SER A 164 2.99 -17.90 31.93
C SER A 164 3.11 -16.37 32.11
N ILE A 165 2.05 -15.61 31.84
CA ILE A 165 2.07 -14.16 31.90
C ILE A 165 1.68 -13.71 33.31
N LYS A 166 2.66 -13.18 34.05
CA LYS A 166 2.47 -12.64 35.40
C LYS A 166 2.73 -11.15 35.43
N ASN A 167 2.02 -10.43 36.31
CA ASN A 167 2.23 -9.00 36.57
C ASN A 167 2.11 -8.10 35.32
N ALA A 168 1.17 -8.43 34.44
CA ALA A 168 0.83 -7.66 33.25
C ALA A 168 -0.70 -7.62 33.09
N GLU A 169 -1.21 -6.55 32.50
CA GLU A 169 -2.57 -6.52 31.96
C GLU A 169 -2.65 -7.53 30.81
N VAL A 170 -3.69 -8.36 30.79
CA VAL A 170 -3.89 -9.40 29.78
C VAL A 170 -5.33 -9.34 29.28
N MET A 171 -5.48 -9.00 28.00
CA MET A 171 -6.79 -8.96 27.35
C MET A 171 -6.82 -9.96 26.20
N PRO A 172 -7.76 -10.93 26.19
CA PRO A 172 -7.91 -11.84 25.08
C PRO A 172 -8.62 -11.15 23.90
N TYR A 173 -8.29 -11.59 22.69
CA TYR A 173 -9.05 -11.27 21.49
C TYR A 173 -8.96 -12.41 20.47
N GLN A 174 -9.98 -12.52 19.63
CA GLN A 174 -10.02 -13.47 18.52
C GLN A 174 -9.27 -12.87 17.33
N GLY A 175 -8.22 -13.55 16.87
CA GLY A 175 -7.57 -13.26 15.61
C GLY A 175 -8.15 -14.11 14.49
N ILE A 176 -7.85 -13.75 13.25
CA ILE A 176 -8.22 -14.54 12.07
C ILE A 176 -7.65 -15.97 12.10
N LYS A 177 -6.54 -16.20 12.83
CA LYS A 177 -5.99 -17.53 13.11
C LYS A 177 -5.76 -17.69 14.61
N GLY A 178 -6.76 -18.25 15.29
CA GLY A 178 -6.68 -18.62 16.71
C GLY A 178 -6.85 -17.46 17.70
N ASN A 179 -6.76 -17.82 18.98
CA ASN A 179 -6.97 -16.91 20.09
C ASN A 179 -5.66 -16.28 20.56
N TRP A 180 -5.66 -14.96 20.73
CA TRP A 180 -4.49 -14.16 21.07
C TRP A 180 -4.71 -13.38 22.38
N LEU A 181 -3.61 -12.98 23.01
CA LEU A 181 -3.56 -12.20 24.23
C LEU A 181 -2.76 -10.94 23.95
N TRP A 182 -3.38 -9.77 24.07
CA TRP A 182 -2.66 -8.52 24.18
C TRP A 182 -2.21 -8.35 25.63
N CYS A 183 -0.90 -8.17 25.82
CA CYS A 183 -0.29 -8.11 27.14
C CYS A 183 0.49 -6.81 27.30
N MET A 184 0.31 -6.14 28.45
CA MET A 184 0.99 -4.88 28.76
C MET A 184 1.47 -4.84 30.21
N ARG A 185 2.72 -4.44 30.40
CA ARG A 185 3.30 -4.06 31.69
C ARG A 185 3.96 -2.69 31.52
N GLY A 186 3.53 -1.70 32.31
CA GLY A 186 4.01 -0.33 32.15
C GLY A 186 3.48 0.33 30.86
N GLU A 187 4.30 1.14 30.18
CA GLU A 187 3.80 2.15 29.24
C GLU A 187 4.51 2.16 27.87
N CYS A 188 4.97 1.01 27.33
CA CYS A 188 5.56 1.03 25.97
C CYS A 188 4.53 1.55 24.95
N PRO A 189 4.80 2.70 24.29
CA PRO A 189 3.83 3.31 23.40
C PRO A 189 3.59 2.48 22.14
N TYR A 190 4.61 1.76 21.66
CA TYR A 190 4.45 0.86 20.51
C TYR A 190 3.51 -0.31 20.82
N TRP A 191 3.63 -0.96 21.97
CA TRP A 191 2.78 -2.11 22.27
C TRP A 191 1.40 -1.70 22.78
N LYS A 192 1.29 -0.54 23.43
CA LYS A 192 0.02 0.03 23.89
C LYS A 192 -0.98 0.22 22.74
N GLN A 193 -0.51 0.58 21.54
CA GLN A 193 -1.38 0.77 20.36
C GLN A 193 -2.18 -0.50 20.01
N PHE A 194 -1.67 -1.69 20.33
CA PHE A 194 -2.35 -2.95 20.01
C PHE A 194 -3.54 -3.23 20.92
N GLY A 195 -3.75 -2.44 21.98
CA GLY A 195 -5.03 -2.41 22.69
C GLY A 195 -6.20 -2.08 21.75
N ALA A 196 -5.93 -1.47 20.60
CA ALA A 196 -6.92 -1.25 19.55
C ALA A 196 -7.58 -2.54 19.05
N TYR A 197 -6.86 -3.66 19.08
CA TYR A 197 -7.39 -4.96 18.66
C TYR A 197 -8.52 -5.44 19.59
N VAL A 198 -8.50 -4.99 20.83
CA VAL A 198 -9.49 -5.35 21.85
C VAL A 198 -10.61 -4.31 21.90
N PHE A 199 -10.24 -3.02 21.94
CA PHE A 199 -11.15 -1.97 22.40
C PHE A 199 -11.69 -1.04 21.31
N SER A 200 -11.14 -1.04 20.10
CA SER A 200 -11.51 -0.06 19.07
C SER A 200 -12.63 -0.56 18.18
N ASP A 201 -13.49 0.37 17.77
CA ASP A 201 -14.55 0.13 16.80
C ASP A 201 -13.97 0.09 15.37
N ALA A 202 -12.99 0.95 15.07
CA ALA A 202 -12.30 0.94 13.79
C ALA A 202 -10.77 0.96 13.98
N ILE A 203 -10.09 0.13 13.19
CA ILE A 203 -8.64 -0.04 13.26
C ILE A 203 -8.03 0.32 11.91
N VAL A 204 -7.31 1.43 11.80
CA VAL A 204 -6.67 1.86 10.55
C VAL A 204 -5.21 1.47 10.55
N MET A 205 -4.74 0.86 9.48
CA MET A 205 -3.32 0.52 9.30
C MET A 205 -2.92 0.57 7.84
N ASN A 206 -1.63 0.81 7.57
CA ASN A 206 -1.16 0.75 6.19
C ASN A 206 -1.14 -0.70 5.67
N SER A 207 -1.21 -0.89 4.35
CA SER A 207 -1.32 -2.22 3.73
C SER A 207 -0.12 -3.13 4.02
N ALA A 208 1.08 -2.57 4.20
CA ALA A 208 2.26 -3.35 4.57
C ALA A 208 2.13 -3.92 6.00
N LYS A 209 1.64 -3.11 6.94
CA LYS A 209 1.34 -3.57 8.30
C LYS A 209 0.18 -4.56 8.30
N TRP A 210 -0.88 -4.26 7.56
CA TRP A 210 -2.03 -5.15 7.41
C TRP A 210 -1.62 -6.54 6.92
N ALA A 211 -0.79 -6.61 5.87
CA ALA A 211 -0.27 -7.87 5.33
C ALA A 211 0.60 -8.62 6.36
N ALA A 212 1.43 -7.92 7.13
CA ALA A 212 2.22 -8.55 8.20
C ALA A 212 1.31 -9.16 9.28
N GLU A 213 0.25 -8.47 9.71
CA GLU A 213 -0.68 -8.96 10.74
C GLU A 213 -1.54 -10.14 10.22
N LEU A 214 -1.95 -10.10 8.95
CA LEU A 214 -2.61 -11.21 8.25
C LEU A 214 -1.73 -12.46 8.25
N ASN A 215 -0.47 -12.33 7.84
CA ASN A 215 0.44 -13.47 7.73
C ASN A 215 0.78 -14.09 9.09
N ILE A 216 0.95 -13.26 10.13
CA ILE A 216 1.11 -13.74 11.51
C ILE A 216 -0.18 -14.44 12.01
N GLY A 217 -1.34 -14.10 11.43
CA GLY A 217 -2.64 -14.65 11.81
C GLY A 217 -3.28 -13.95 13.02
N ARG A 218 -2.68 -12.86 13.49
CA ARG A 218 -3.10 -12.12 14.69
C ARG A 218 -3.91 -10.87 14.39
N LEU A 219 -4.17 -10.57 13.11
CA LEU A 219 -5.14 -9.56 12.71
C LEU A 219 -6.47 -9.89 13.39
N PRO A 220 -7.17 -8.93 14.02
CA PRO A 220 -8.45 -9.19 14.66
C PRO A 220 -9.48 -9.72 13.67
N GLU A 221 -10.25 -10.73 14.07
CA GLU A 221 -11.43 -11.14 13.32
C GLU A 221 -12.48 -10.01 13.41
N VAL A 222 -12.94 -9.53 12.27
CA VAL A 222 -13.88 -8.40 12.18
C VAL A 222 -14.96 -8.68 11.14
N PRO A 223 -16.19 -8.17 11.34
CA PRO A 223 -17.28 -8.37 10.38
C PRO A 223 -17.09 -7.57 9.08
N LEU A 224 -16.32 -6.47 9.09
CA LEU A 224 -16.03 -5.67 7.90
C LEU A 224 -14.55 -5.29 7.78
N THR A 225 -13.97 -5.62 6.63
CA THR A 225 -12.68 -5.10 6.16
C THR A 225 -12.92 -4.04 5.09
N VAL A 226 -12.34 -2.85 5.26
CA VAL A 226 -12.37 -1.77 4.28
C VAL A 226 -10.97 -1.64 3.67
N VAL A 227 -10.90 -1.60 2.34
CA VAL A 227 -9.65 -1.31 1.62
C VAL A 227 -9.80 0.02 0.91
N ASP A 228 -9.01 1.00 1.30
CA ASP A 228 -8.92 2.30 0.62
C ASP A 228 -7.90 2.21 -0.53
N GLU A 229 -8.18 2.91 -1.63
CA GLU A 229 -7.49 2.73 -2.91
C GLU A 229 -7.37 1.25 -3.33
N ALA A 230 -8.50 0.54 -3.26
CA ALA A 230 -8.59 -0.90 -3.49
C ALA A 230 -8.06 -1.35 -4.87
N ASP A 231 -8.04 -0.46 -5.86
CA ASP A 231 -7.48 -0.77 -7.17
C ASP A 231 -5.98 -1.07 -7.08
N GLY A 232 -5.22 -0.29 -6.30
CA GLY A 232 -3.80 -0.53 -6.06
C GLY A 232 -3.54 -1.74 -5.19
N TRP A 233 -4.42 -2.00 -4.23
CA TRP A 233 -4.35 -3.20 -3.40
C TRP A 233 -4.55 -4.47 -4.24
N LEU A 234 -5.56 -4.50 -5.11
CA LEU A 234 -5.80 -5.61 -6.05
C LEU A 234 -4.60 -5.81 -6.98
N ASP A 235 -4.09 -4.75 -7.59
CA ASP A 235 -2.91 -4.84 -8.46
C ASP A 235 -1.66 -5.39 -7.73
N SER A 236 -1.58 -5.19 -6.40
CA SER A 236 -0.47 -5.68 -5.57
C SER A 236 -0.52 -7.17 -5.23
N LEU A 237 -1.66 -7.84 -5.49
CA LEU A 237 -1.83 -9.28 -5.27
C LEU A 237 -1.01 -10.12 -6.24
N ALA A 238 -0.66 -9.55 -7.39
CA ALA A 238 0.31 -10.12 -8.30
C ALA A 238 1.72 -10.00 -7.66
N VAL A 239 2.13 -11.05 -6.95
CA VAL A 239 3.34 -11.01 -6.12
C VAL A 239 4.58 -11.06 -7.00
N LYS A 240 5.55 -10.18 -6.72
CA LYS A 240 6.87 -10.18 -7.36
C LYS A 240 7.98 -9.89 -6.36
N VAL A 241 9.02 -10.70 -6.40
CA VAL A 241 10.21 -10.65 -5.54
C VAL A 241 11.45 -10.70 -6.41
N SER A 242 12.36 -9.75 -6.24
CA SER A 242 13.63 -9.74 -6.96
C SER A 242 14.76 -9.99 -5.97
N LEU A 243 15.33 -11.20 -6.01
CA LEU A 243 16.56 -11.52 -5.32
C LEU A 243 17.71 -11.15 -6.24
N THR A 244 18.35 -10.01 -5.96
CA THR A 244 19.54 -9.57 -6.70
C THR A 244 20.79 -9.89 -5.90
N GLN A 245 21.93 -9.95 -6.57
CA GLN A 245 23.24 -10.09 -5.92
C GLN A 245 23.39 -9.11 -4.74
N LYS A 246 23.03 -7.83 -4.93
CA LYS A 246 23.08 -6.80 -3.86
C LYS A 246 22.16 -7.07 -2.67
N VAL A 247 21.03 -7.73 -2.90
CA VAL A 247 20.13 -8.10 -1.80
C VAL A 247 20.74 -9.27 -1.03
N MET A 248 21.29 -10.26 -1.75
CA MET A 248 21.93 -11.42 -1.14
C MET A 248 23.18 -11.03 -0.34
N GLU A 249 24.07 -10.21 -0.90
CA GLU A 249 25.25 -9.67 -0.22
C GLU A 249 24.88 -9.01 1.12
N ARG A 250 23.84 -8.16 1.15
CA ARG A 250 23.39 -7.51 2.38
C ARG A 250 22.84 -8.49 3.43
N VAL A 251 22.22 -9.58 2.99
CA VAL A 251 21.70 -10.60 3.90
C VAL A 251 22.88 -11.39 4.49
N LEU A 252 23.82 -11.83 3.64
CA LEU A 252 25.02 -12.56 4.05
C LEU A 252 25.92 -11.73 4.97
N GLU A 253 26.19 -10.46 4.65
CA GLU A 253 26.95 -9.54 5.53
C GLU A 253 26.29 -9.40 6.91
N LYS A 254 24.95 -9.43 6.93
CA LYS A 254 24.19 -9.34 8.18
C LYS A 254 24.25 -10.64 8.98
N ILE A 255 24.22 -11.79 8.30
CA ILE A 255 24.44 -13.11 8.89
C ILE A 255 25.84 -13.18 9.50
N GLU A 256 26.87 -12.82 8.75
CA GLU A 256 28.28 -12.80 9.19
C GLU A 256 28.49 -11.91 10.43
N ARG A 257 27.84 -10.73 10.45
CA ARG A 257 27.88 -9.86 11.63
C ARG A 257 27.25 -10.48 12.87
N LEU A 258 26.25 -11.34 12.70
CA LEU A 258 25.54 -12.01 13.80
C LEU A 258 26.18 -13.37 14.16
N SER A 259 26.93 -14.00 13.25
CA SER A 259 27.56 -15.31 13.45
C SER A 259 28.76 -15.25 14.40
N GLY A 260 29.37 -14.08 14.61
CA GLY A 260 30.40 -13.89 15.64
C GLY A 260 29.93 -14.22 17.08
N GLU A 261 28.63 -14.36 17.29
CA GLU A 261 28.01 -14.81 18.55
C GLU A 261 27.34 -16.20 18.44
N ARG A 262 27.30 -16.83 17.25
CA ARG A 262 26.56 -18.09 16.93
C ARG A 262 27.18 -18.84 15.74
N GLU A 263 27.92 -19.92 16.02
CA GLU A 263 28.60 -20.75 15.00
C GLU A 263 27.60 -21.37 14.00
N GLU A 264 26.46 -21.90 14.47
CA GLU A 264 25.40 -22.48 13.62
C GLU A 264 24.85 -21.49 12.57
N LEU A 265 24.76 -20.20 12.90
CA LEU A 265 24.26 -19.18 11.98
C LEU A 265 25.28 -18.88 10.87
N GLY A 266 26.58 -19.11 11.14
CA GLY A 266 27.65 -19.02 10.15
C GLY A 266 27.52 -20.11 9.09
N ASP A 267 27.34 -21.36 9.52
CA ASP A 267 27.18 -22.52 8.63
C ASP A 267 25.95 -22.38 7.71
N GLU A 268 24.85 -21.87 8.26
CA GLU A 268 23.64 -21.54 7.48
C GLU A 268 23.89 -20.42 6.46
N GLY A 269 24.77 -19.45 6.79
CA GLY A 269 25.21 -18.41 5.86
C GLY A 269 25.99 -18.96 4.67
N GLU A 270 26.91 -19.88 4.91
CA GLU A 270 27.65 -20.60 3.85
C GLU A 270 26.70 -21.43 3.00
N THR A 271 25.78 -22.16 3.62
CA THR A 271 24.73 -22.93 2.94
C THR A 271 23.89 -22.04 2.02
N LEU A 272 23.42 -20.89 2.51
CA LEU A 272 22.68 -19.93 1.70
C LEU A 272 23.49 -19.43 0.51
N HIS A 273 24.78 -19.15 0.69
CA HIS A 273 25.67 -18.71 -0.38
C HIS A 273 25.84 -19.80 -1.46
N ASP A 274 26.00 -21.05 -1.06
CA ASP A 274 26.15 -22.19 -1.97
C ASP A 274 24.85 -22.48 -2.74
N MET A 275 23.70 -22.44 -2.05
CA MET A 275 22.39 -22.54 -2.70
C MET A 275 22.20 -21.41 -3.71
N TRP A 276 22.53 -20.17 -3.34
CA TRP A 276 22.44 -19.02 -4.24
C TRP A 276 23.29 -19.21 -5.50
N SER A 277 24.55 -19.60 -5.33
CA SER A 277 25.48 -19.85 -6.44
C SER A 277 25.02 -21.01 -7.32
N GLY A 278 24.59 -22.11 -6.71
CA GLY A 278 24.06 -23.27 -7.40
C GLY A 278 22.81 -22.94 -8.23
N VAL A 279 21.89 -22.13 -7.67
CA VAL A 279 20.71 -21.69 -8.43
C VAL A 279 21.12 -20.78 -9.58
N LEU A 280 22.02 -19.80 -9.37
CA LEU A 280 22.49 -18.93 -10.47
C LEU A 280 23.13 -19.70 -11.63
N ASP A 281 23.82 -20.80 -11.33
CA ASP A 281 24.41 -21.72 -12.31
C ASP A 281 23.38 -22.68 -12.96
N GLY A 282 22.11 -22.60 -12.58
CA GLY A 282 21.03 -23.47 -13.08
C GLY A 282 21.04 -24.89 -12.51
N ARG A 283 21.75 -25.11 -11.39
CA ARG A 283 21.92 -26.44 -10.76
C ARG A 283 21.11 -26.64 -9.47
N GLY A 284 20.53 -25.59 -8.90
CA GLY A 284 19.74 -25.63 -7.66
C GLY A 284 18.25 -25.34 -7.87
N ASP A 285 17.43 -25.65 -6.87
CA ASP A 285 16.00 -25.31 -6.86
C ASP A 285 15.77 -23.88 -6.27
N PRO A 286 15.25 -22.93 -7.07
CA PRO A 286 14.91 -21.60 -6.58
C PRO A 286 13.89 -21.59 -5.43
N ILE A 287 12.95 -22.54 -5.39
CA ILE A 287 11.94 -22.61 -4.33
C ILE A 287 12.59 -23.03 -3.01
N GLU A 288 13.53 -23.97 -3.04
CA GLU A 288 14.32 -24.35 -1.85
C GLU A 288 15.14 -23.15 -1.35
N LEU A 289 15.81 -22.42 -2.24
CA LEU A 289 16.53 -21.19 -1.90
C LEU A 289 15.61 -20.14 -1.25
N ALA A 290 14.42 -19.91 -1.82
CA ALA A 290 13.43 -18.98 -1.25
C ALA A 290 12.97 -19.45 0.15
N GLY A 291 12.79 -20.75 0.33
CA GLY A 291 12.42 -21.38 1.61
C GLY A 291 13.47 -21.18 2.68
N HIS A 292 14.72 -21.52 2.36
CA HIS A 292 15.87 -21.38 3.25
C HIS A 292 16.11 -19.91 3.65
N LEU A 293 16.12 -19.00 2.65
CA LEU A 293 16.25 -17.56 2.92
C LEU A 293 15.11 -17.01 3.79
N ALA A 294 13.86 -17.41 3.52
CA ALA A 294 12.75 -16.99 4.36
C ALA A 294 12.88 -17.52 5.80
N GLY A 295 13.36 -18.76 5.97
CA GLY A 295 13.70 -19.34 7.26
C GLY A 295 14.72 -18.51 8.02
N LEU A 296 15.86 -18.21 7.41
CA LEU A 296 16.92 -17.40 8.03
C LEU A 296 16.45 -16.00 8.42
N LEU A 297 15.69 -15.34 7.55
CA LEU A 297 15.10 -14.04 7.88
C LEU A 297 14.15 -14.12 9.08
N ASP A 298 13.43 -15.23 9.26
CA ASP A 298 12.60 -15.49 10.44
C ASP A 298 13.46 -15.62 11.70
N GLU A 299 14.54 -16.42 11.62
CA GLU A 299 15.46 -16.66 12.74
C GLU A 299 16.17 -15.39 13.21
N MET A 300 16.48 -14.50 12.26
CA MET A 300 17.09 -13.20 12.52
C MET A 300 16.09 -12.14 13.05
N ASP A 301 14.81 -12.49 13.26
CA ASP A 301 13.70 -11.56 13.57
C ASP A 301 13.55 -10.42 12.53
N GLU A 302 13.91 -10.72 11.27
CA GLU A 302 13.75 -9.83 10.11
C GLU A 302 12.38 -9.98 9.43
N THR A 303 11.42 -10.51 10.19
CA THR A 303 10.02 -10.69 9.80
C THR A 303 9.34 -9.37 9.46
N SER A 304 9.83 -8.22 9.93
CA SER A 304 9.25 -6.92 9.57
C SER A 304 9.58 -6.45 8.14
N GLY A 305 10.53 -7.10 7.47
CA GLY A 305 10.99 -6.73 6.12
C GLY A 305 10.01 -7.13 5.01
N THR A 306 9.87 -6.29 3.99
CA THR A 306 9.05 -6.60 2.81
C THR A 306 9.55 -7.82 2.04
N LEU A 307 10.85 -8.09 2.10
CA LEU A 307 11.47 -9.25 1.47
C LEU A 307 10.91 -10.56 2.05
N TYR A 308 10.92 -10.69 3.37
CA TYR A 308 10.42 -11.88 4.08
C TYR A 308 8.98 -12.19 3.70
N TRP A 309 8.07 -11.21 3.78
CA TRP A 309 6.66 -11.43 3.48
C TRP A 309 6.40 -11.82 2.03
N LYS A 310 7.14 -11.20 1.11
CA LYS A 310 7.03 -11.52 -0.30
C LYS A 310 7.53 -12.94 -0.61
N LEU A 311 8.61 -13.38 0.03
CA LEU A 311 9.09 -14.77 -0.07
C LEU A 311 8.09 -15.75 0.55
N ARG A 312 7.55 -15.45 1.74
CA ARG A 312 6.49 -16.27 2.35
C ARG A 312 5.27 -16.40 1.44
N SER A 313 4.86 -15.32 0.78
CA SER A 313 3.76 -15.36 -0.19
C SER A 313 4.11 -16.22 -1.42
N VAL A 314 5.34 -16.20 -1.91
CA VAL A 314 5.79 -17.12 -2.97
C VAL A 314 5.71 -18.57 -2.50
N LEU A 315 6.19 -18.86 -1.30
CA LEU A 315 6.22 -20.22 -0.73
C LEU A 315 4.82 -20.78 -0.43
N GLU A 316 3.90 -19.93 0.07
CA GLU A 316 2.50 -20.32 0.30
C GLU A 316 1.78 -20.70 -1.00
N HIS A 317 2.17 -20.06 -2.11
CA HIS A 317 1.60 -20.26 -3.44
C HIS A 317 2.58 -20.98 -4.38
N ARG A 318 3.47 -21.83 -3.84
CA ARG A 318 4.57 -22.47 -4.60
C ARG A 318 4.09 -23.21 -5.85
N ASP A 319 2.89 -23.81 -5.83
CA ASP A 319 2.31 -24.55 -6.96
C ASP A 319 1.91 -23.63 -8.13
N HIS A 320 1.83 -22.32 -7.87
CA HIS A 320 1.51 -21.27 -8.84
C HIS A 320 2.66 -20.26 -9.00
N ALA A 321 3.75 -20.42 -8.27
CA ALA A 321 4.92 -19.56 -8.36
C ALA A 321 5.75 -19.91 -9.61
N GLU A 322 6.29 -18.87 -10.23
CA GLU A 322 7.21 -18.96 -11.36
C GLU A 322 8.47 -18.14 -11.06
N TRP A 323 9.56 -18.41 -11.77
CA TRP A 323 10.80 -17.65 -11.65
C TRP A 323 11.49 -17.42 -13.00
N GLU A 324 12.27 -16.35 -13.10
CA GLU A 324 13.10 -16.02 -14.27
C GLU A 324 14.49 -15.57 -13.81
N HIS A 325 15.54 -16.10 -14.46
CA HIS A 325 16.92 -15.64 -14.27
C HIS A 325 17.08 -14.28 -14.95
N VAL A 326 17.68 -13.34 -14.23
CA VAL A 326 18.08 -12.03 -14.74
C VAL A 326 19.59 -11.87 -14.57
N GLU A 327 20.20 -10.95 -15.30
CA GLU A 327 21.66 -10.78 -15.42
C GLU A 327 22.44 -10.88 -14.09
N LYS A 328 21.85 -10.43 -12.96
CA LYS A 328 22.44 -10.51 -11.62
C LYS A 328 21.43 -10.95 -10.54
N GLY A 329 20.60 -11.94 -10.85
CA GLY A 329 19.74 -12.54 -9.84
C GLY A 329 18.57 -13.33 -10.37
N ILE A 330 17.57 -13.49 -9.52
CA ILE A 330 16.37 -14.30 -9.77
C ILE A 330 15.15 -13.46 -9.42
N VAL A 331 14.14 -13.51 -10.27
CA VAL A 331 12.85 -12.88 -10.01
C VAL A 331 11.81 -13.97 -9.81
N TYR A 332 11.24 -14.04 -8.61
CA TYR A 332 10.09 -14.90 -8.27
C TYR A 332 8.80 -14.13 -8.46
N PHE A 333 7.76 -14.78 -8.94
CA PHE A 333 6.46 -14.15 -9.08
C PHE A 333 5.31 -15.15 -9.00
N VAL A 334 4.17 -14.69 -8.48
CA VAL A 334 2.89 -15.41 -8.52
C VAL A 334 2.00 -14.63 -9.50
N PRO A 335 1.88 -15.09 -10.76
CA PRO A 335 1.24 -14.32 -11.82
C PRO A 335 -0.29 -14.30 -11.73
N ASP A 336 -0.92 -15.23 -11.03
CA ASP A 336 -2.39 -15.25 -10.93
C ASP A 336 -2.86 -14.57 -9.64
N PRO A 337 -3.35 -13.32 -9.69
CA PRO A 337 -3.81 -12.61 -8.50
C PRO A 337 -5.09 -13.19 -7.91
N LYS A 338 -5.88 -13.95 -8.69
CA LYS A 338 -7.12 -14.59 -8.21
C LYS A 338 -6.85 -15.55 -7.06
N ILE A 339 -5.78 -16.34 -7.19
CA ILE A 339 -5.41 -17.37 -6.21
C ILE A 339 -4.99 -16.72 -4.90
N VAL A 340 -4.18 -15.66 -4.99
CA VAL A 340 -3.74 -14.87 -3.84
C VAL A 340 -4.94 -14.20 -3.16
N LEU A 341 -5.87 -13.64 -3.94
CA LEU A 341 -7.08 -13.03 -3.41
C LEU A 341 -7.95 -14.05 -2.66
N GLN A 342 -8.23 -15.21 -3.26
CA GLN A 342 -9.07 -16.24 -2.66
C GLN A 342 -8.52 -16.67 -1.29
N ARG A 343 -7.21 -16.92 -1.21
CA ARG A 343 -6.53 -17.25 0.05
C ARG A 343 -6.70 -16.16 1.12
N ILE A 344 -6.58 -14.90 0.73
CA ILE A 344 -6.77 -13.77 1.64
C ILE A 344 -8.22 -13.69 2.13
N LEU A 345 -9.19 -13.80 1.22
CA LEU A 345 -10.61 -13.73 1.55
C LEU A 345 -11.02 -14.88 2.50
N GLU A 346 -10.56 -16.10 2.23
CA GLU A 346 -10.79 -17.28 3.09
C GLU A 346 -10.14 -17.11 4.47
N ALA A 347 -8.91 -16.59 4.52
CA ALA A 347 -8.19 -16.43 5.78
C ALA A 347 -8.77 -15.33 6.66
N VAL A 348 -9.25 -14.23 6.08
CA VAL A 348 -9.78 -13.09 6.84
C VAL A 348 -11.27 -13.26 7.15
N GLY A 349 -12.04 -13.84 6.22
CA GLY A 349 -13.49 -13.91 6.31
C GLY A 349 -14.15 -12.53 6.29
N GLY A 350 -15.37 -12.47 6.83
CA GLY A 350 -16.16 -11.24 6.94
C GLY A 350 -16.55 -10.64 5.59
N LYS A 351 -17.05 -9.40 5.63
CA LYS A 351 -17.41 -8.62 4.44
C LYS A 351 -16.30 -7.65 4.07
N TRP A 352 -16.28 -7.23 2.80
CA TRP A 352 -15.23 -6.43 2.21
C TRP A 352 -15.79 -5.22 1.47
N LEU A 353 -15.43 -4.02 1.91
CA LEU A 353 -15.72 -2.78 1.21
C LEU A 353 -14.45 -2.28 0.50
N LEU A 354 -14.45 -2.36 -0.82
CA LEU A 354 -13.33 -1.98 -1.68
C LEU A 354 -13.57 -0.58 -2.25
N MET A 355 -12.87 0.43 -1.74
CA MET A 355 -13.09 1.83 -2.11
C MET A 355 -12.01 2.33 -3.06
N SER A 356 -12.39 2.93 -4.19
CA SER A 356 -11.42 3.61 -5.06
C SER A 356 -12.05 4.69 -5.95
N ALA A 357 -11.24 5.67 -6.35
CA ALA A 357 -11.58 6.64 -7.40
C ALA A 357 -11.45 6.07 -8.82
N THR A 358 -10.65 5.03 -8.97
CA THR A 358 -10.30 4.42 -10.25
C THR A 358 -10.42 2.92 -10.08
N VAL A 359 -11.63 2.42 -9.85
CA VAL A 359 -11.87 0.96 -9.77
C VAL A 359 -11.67 0.33 -11.15
N GLN A 360 -11.16 -0.90 -11.19
CA GLN A 360 -11.03 -1.70 -12.40
C GLN A 360 -12.38 -1.89 -13.12
N GLY A 361 -12.32 -2.11 -14.44
CA GLY A 361 -13.49 -2.53 -15.23
C GLY A 361 -14.09 -3.87 -14.77
N GLU A 362 -15.39 -4.08 -15.02
CA GLU A 362 -16.10 -5.32 -14.65
C GLU A 362 -15.45 -6.59 -15.19
N ASP A 363 -15.09 -6.58 -16.47
CA ASP A 363 -14.45 -7.73 -17.10
C ASP A 363 -13.07 -8.01 -16.50
N VAL A 364 -12.35 -6.98 -16.08
CA VAL A 364 -11.07 -7.14 -15.38
C VAL A 364 -11.28 -7.76 -14.00
N LEU A 365 -12.26 -7.29 -13.23
CA LEU A 365 -12.58 -7.86 -11.92
C LEU A 365 -12.99 -9.33 -12.02
N ARG A 366 -13.78 -9.69 -13.03
CA ARG A 366 -14.21 -11.08 -13.27
C ARG A 366 -13.09 -11.97 -13.82
N GLU A 367 -12.45 -11.57 -14.91
CA GLU A 367 -11.50 -12.41 -15.64
C GLU A 367 -10.13 -12.49 -14.95
N VAL A 368 -9.70 -11.44 -14.22
CA VAL A 368 -8.36 -11.37 -13.60
C VAL A 368 -8.40 -11.69 -12.11
N PHE A 369 -9.37 -11.12 -11.40
CA PHE A 369 -9.45 -11.26 -9.93
C PHE A 369 -10.46 -12.31 -9.49
N GLY A 370 -11.32 -12.80 -10.40
CA GLY A 370 -12.36 -13.77 -10.07
C GLY A 370 -13.46 -13.21 -9.16
N ILE A 371 -13.69 -11.90 -9.19
CA ILE A 371 -14.70 -11.21 -8.38
C ILE A 371 -15.90 -10.89 -9.27
N GLU A 372 -17.11 -11.21 -8.81
CA GLU A 372 -18.34 -10.64 -9.37
C GLU A 372 -18.61 -9.31 -8.66
N PRO A 373 -18.43 -8.15 -9.32
CA PRO A 373 -18.44 -6.88 -8.61
C PRO A 373 -19.86 -6.35 -8.40
N THR A 374 -20.17 -5.95 -7.16
CA THR A 374 -21.33 -5.10 -6.87
C THR A 374 -20.86 -3.68 -6.62
N PHE A 375 -21.26 -2.73 -7.47
CA PHE A 375 -20.87 -1.33 -7.36
C PHE A 375 -21.91 -0.47 -6.66
N VAL A 376 -21.43 0.40 -5.78
CA VAL A 376 -22.15 1.54 -5.25
C VAL A 376 -21.39 2.81 -5.64
N GLU A 377 -22.08 3.77 -6.24
CA GLU A 377 -21.46 4.97 -6.83
C GLU A 377 -21.77 6.22 -6.00
N GLY A 378 -20.71 6.83 -5.45
CA GLY A 378 -20.77 8.16 -4.85
C GLY A 378 -20.52 9.26 -5.91
N GLU A 379 -19.78 10.30 -5.54
CA GLU A 379 -19.34 11.31 -6.52
C GLU A 379 -18.26 10.73 -7.43
N THR A 380 -18.58 10.43 -8.68
CA THR A 380 -17.63 9.86 -9.65
C THR A 380 -17.00 10.90 -10.57
N ARG A 381 -17.53 12.14 -10.59
CA ARG A 381 -16.97 13.23 -11.39
C ARG A 381 -15.76 13.81 -10.68
N PHE A 382 -14.66 13.92 -11.41
CA PHE A 382 -13.48 14.62 -10.90
C PHE A 382 -13.76 16.12 -10.74
N PRO A 383 -13.32 16.74 -9.63
CA PRO A 383 -13.54 18.16 -9.41
C PRO A 383 -12.71 19.01 -10.39
N GLY A 384 -13.16 20.25 -10.57
CA GLY A 384 -12.44 21.25 -11.32
C GLY A 384 -12.42 20.99 -12.83
N LYS A 385 -11.45 21.62 -13.48
CA LYS A 385 -11.38 21.74 -14.93
C LYS A 385 -9.95 21.60 -15.42
N ILE A 386 -9.78 20.79 -16.47
CA ILE A 386 -8.53 20.64 -17.18
C ILE A 386 -8.55 21.48 -18.45
N ILE A 387 -7.51 22.29 -18.66
CA ILE A 387 -7.24 22.95 -19.94
C ILE A 387 -6.14 22.15 -20.65
N GLN A 388 -6.53 21.39 -21.65
CA GLN A 388 -5.61 20.61 -22.49
C GLN A 388 -4.83 21.55 -23.41
N ARG A 389 -3.52 21.67 -23.20
CA ARG A 389 -2.66 22.50 -24.03
C ARG A 389 -1.81 21.66 -24.97
N LYS A 390 -1.67 22.12 -26.21
CA LYS A 390 -0.84 21.51 -27.25
C LYS A 390 0.01 22.56 -27.97
N LEU A 391 1.11 22.11 -28.56
CA LEU A 391 2.01 22.87 -29.44
C LEU A 391 1.94 22.38 -30.89
N GLY A 392 1.20 21.31 -31.18
CA GLY A 392 1.02 20.74 -32.53
C GLY A 392 2.21 19.91 -33.01
N GLN A 393 3.16 19.63 -32.13
CA GLN A 393 4.40 18.88 -32.39
C GLN A 393 4.44 17.58 -31.58
N GLU A 394 3.36 17.27 -30.84
CA GLU A 394 3.24 16.06 -30.03
C GLU A 394 3.27 14.81 -30.90
N GLU A 395 4.03 13.81 -30.45
CA GLU A 395 4.18 12.55 -31.17
C GLU A 395 3.90 11.38 -30.23
N THR A 396 3.47 10.23 -30.78
CA THR A 396 3.31 9.02 -29.95
C THR A 396 4.67 8.56 -29.44
N VAL A 397 4.82 8.39 -28.12
CA VAL A 397 6.03 7.90 -27.49
C VAL A 397 5.93 6.39 -27.24
N ASN A 398 6.69 5.59 -28.00
CA ASN A 398 6.76 4.13 -27.84
C ASN A 398 8.21 3.63 -27.93
N TYR A 399 8.44 2.36 -27.59
CA TYR A 399 9.78 1.76 -27.56
C TYR A 399 10.55 1.94 -28.89
N ARG A 400 9.88 1.65 -30.01
CA ARG A 400 10.48 1.74 -31.34
C ARG A 400 10.94 3.16 -31.68
N ARG A 401 10.10 4.17 -31.42
CA ARG A 401 10.45 5.58 -31.64
C ARG A 401 11.48 6.09 -30.65
N TRP A 402 11.44 5.64 -29.40
CA TRP A 402 12.41 6.05 -28.37
C TRP A 402 13.84 5.56 -28.65
N ALA A 403 13.99 4.52 -29.47
CA ALA A 403 15.30 4.06 -29.94
C ALA A 403 15.98 5.05 -30.90
N ASP A 404 15.23 5.90 -31.59
CA ASP A 404 15.75 6.92 -32.51
C ASP A 404 16.26 8.17 -31.75
N ASP A 405 17.52 8.53 -31.99
CA ASP A 405 18.17 9.70 -31.40
C ASP A 405 17.54 11.02 -31.84
N GLU A 406 17.09 11.12 -33.09
CA GLU A 406 16.50 12.34 -33.60
C GLU A 406 15.15 12.59 -32.92
N PHE A 407 14.34 11.53 -32.77
CA PHE A 407 13.11 11.56 -32.00
C PHE A 407 13.35 12.03 -30.55
N ARG A 408 14.36 11.50 -29.85
CA ARG A 408 14.70 11.92 -28.48
C ARG A 408 15.00 13.41 -28.39
N ARG A 409 15.78 13.95 -29.34
CA ARG A 409 16.11 15.39 -29.38
C ARG A 409 14.86 16.25 -29.60
N ARG A 410 14.01 15.90 -30.58
CA ARG A 410 12.74 16.60 -30.82
C ARG A 410 11.81 16.55 -29.61
N TYR A 411 11.71 15.39 -28.97
CA TYR A 411 10.94 15.19 -27.74
C TYR A 411 11.43 16.10 -26.60
N TRP A 412 12.75 16.16 -26.33
CA TRP A 412 13.28 16.99 -25.24
C TRP A 412 13.15 18.50 -25.51
N ASP A 413 13.30 18.92 -26.78
CA ASP A 413 13.03 20.31 -27.18
C ASP A 413 11.55 20.67 -26.96
N LEU A 414 10.63 19.77 -27.37
CA LEU A 414 9.20 19.95 -27.15
C LEU A 414 8.85 20.04 -25.65
N LEU A 415 9.35 19.12 -24.84
CA LEU A 415 9.17 19.13 -23.39
C LEU A 415 9.69 20.44 -22.77
N SER A 416 10.83 20.94 -23.25
CA SER A 416 11.40 22.21 -22.78
C SER A 416 10.53 23.41 -23.17
N LYS A 417 9.96 23.42 -24.38
CA LYS A 417 8.99 24.45 -24.81
C LYS A 417 7.72 24.41 -23.96
N MET A 418 7.15 23.22 -23.71
CA MET A 418 5.97 23.05 -22.85
C MET A 418 6.22 23.56 -21.44
N ARG A 419 7.33 23.16 -20.82
CA ARG A 419 7.70 23.58 -19.46
C ARG A 419 7.83 25.10 -19.32
N ARG A 420 8.32 25.80 -20.36
CA ARG A 420 8.41 27.27 -20.36
C ARG A 420 7.05 27.96 -20.47
N ARG A 421 6.05 27.31 -21.08
CA ARG A 421 4.69 27.86 -21.29
C ARG A 421 3.70 27.44 -20.21
N ALA A 422 3.93 26.31 -19.56
CA ALA A 422 3.04 25.75 -18.55
C ALA A 422 2.89 26.68 -17.35
N LYS A 423 1.66 26.87 -16.87
CA LYS A 423 1.40 27.65 -15.65
C LYS A 423 2.13 27.06 -14.44
N LEU A 424 2.82 27.93 -13.68
CA LEU A 424 3.50 27.57 -12.44
C LEU A 424 2.59 27.79 -11.21
N PRO A 425 2.76 27.04 -10.11
CA PRO A 425 3.68 25.91 -9.95
C PRO A 425 3.25 24.70 -10.80
N SER A 426 4.22 24.04 -11.42
CA SER A 426 3.94 22.84 -12.23
C SER A 426 4.33 21.57 -11.48
N PHE A 427 3.66 20.48 -11.81
CA PHE A 427 3.98 19.15 -11.32
C PHE A 427 4.32 18.23 -12.50
N VAL A 428 5.45 17.52 -12.40
CA VAL A 428 5.95 16.60 -13.42
C VAL A 428 6.17 15.23 -12.77
N PRO A 429 5.22 14.30 -12.89
CA PRO A 429 5.45 12.94 -12.46
C PRO A 429 6.46 12.23 -13.37
N VAL A 430 7.50 11.67 -12.76
CA VAL A 430 8.63 11.05 -13.44
C VAL A 430 8.58 9.53 -13.23
N HIS A 431 7.85 8.84 -14.09
CA HIS A 431 7.77 7.38 -14.08
C HIS A 431 9.08 6.70 -14.55
N SER A 432 9.88 7.39 -15.38
CA SER A 432 11.21 6.91 -15.77
C SER A 432 12.14 8.07 -16.12
N LEU A 433 13.34 8.05 -15.54
CA LEU A 433 14.37 9.06 -15.74
C LEU A 433 14.83 9.18 -17.21
N LYS A 434 14.62 8.12 -18.03
CA LYS A 434 15.02 8.14 -19.44
C LYS A 434 14.31 9.23 -20.25
N TYR A 435 13.09 9.60 -19.85
CA TYR A 435 12.28 10.62 -20.52
C TYR A 435 12.64 12.05 -20.12
N LEU A 436 13.55 12.24 -19.16
CA LEU A 436 14.04 13.56 -18.81
C LEU A 436 15.21 13.97 -19.71
N PRO A 437 15.39 15.28 -19.98
CA PRO A 437 16.60 15.78 -20.60
C PRO A 437 17.84 15.39 -19.78
N PRO A 438 19.00 15.12 -20.41
CA PRO A 438 20.20 14.59 -19.74
C PRO A 438 20.61 15.37 -18.47
N LYS A 439 20.69 16.69 -18.55
CA LYS A 439 21.04 17.55 -17.40
C LYS A 439 20.08 17.37 -16.22
N LEU A 440 18.77 17.37 -16.49
CA LEU A 440 17.76 17.21 -15.45
C LEU A 440 17.78 15.80 -14.84
N ARG A 441 18.05 14.78 -15.66
CA ARG A 441 18.26 13.41 -15.20
C ARG A 441 19.46 13.32 -14.24
N GLU A 442 20.58 13.95 -14.58
CA GLU A 442 21.75 14.02 -13.72
C GLU A 442 21.46 14.76 -12.40
N ASP A 443 20.77 15.90 -12.48
CA ASP A 443 20.39 16.69 -11.31
C ASP A 443 19.49 15.89 -10.35
N MET A 444 18.52 15.13 -10.87
CA MET A 444 17.67 14.25 -10.06
C MET A 444 18.44 13.08 -9.44
N LEU A 445 19.41 12.49 -10.16
CA LEU A 445 20.24 11.42 -9.62
C LEU A 445 21.15 11.90 -8.48
N ARG A 446 21.61 13.15 -8.52
CA ARG A 446 22.45 13.74 -7.46
C ARG A 446 21.68 14.08 -6.19
N ASN A 447 20.42 14.51 -6.30
CA ASN A 447 19.65 15.10 -5.18
C ASN A 447 18.74 14.11 -4.42
N SER A 448 19.05 12.80 -4.45
CA SER A 448 18.18 11.70 -3.97
C SER A 448 16.83 11.64 -4.73
N VAL A 449 16.53 10.47 -5.30
CA VAL A 449 15.69 10.26 -6.49
C VAL A 449 14.21 10.68 -6.33
N ASP A 450 13.74 10.90 -5.10
CA ASP A 450 12.32 10.93 -4.77
C ASP A 450 11.60 12.20 -5.25
N ALA A 451 12.23 13.37 -5.10
CA ALA A 451 11.69 14.64 -5.54
C ALA A 451 12.81 15.65 -5.84
N TYR A 452 12.62 16.45 -6.87
CA TYR A 452 13.54 17.51 -7.29
C TYR A 452 12.75 18.76 -7.68
N GLU A 453 13.16 19.91 -7.15
CA GLU A 453 12.55 21.19 -7.47
C GLU A 453 13.46 22.00 -8.38
N LEU A 454 12.91 22.47 -9.50
CA LEU A 454 13.56 23.43 -10.38
C LEU A 454 12.69 24.68 -10.48
N GLY A 455 13.05 25.72 -9.71
CA GLY A 455 12.20 26.89 -9.55
C GLY A 455 10.86 26.50 -8.90
N ARG A 456 9.74 26.79 -9.57
CA ARG A 456 8.38 26.38 -9.12
C ARG A 456 7.86 25.11 -9.80
N ALA A 457 8.74 24.35 -10.45
CA ALA A 457 8.40 23.07 -11.06
C ALA A 457 8.91 21.93 -10.17
N GLN A 458 8.02 21.03 -9.76
CA GLN A 458 8.37 19.85 -8.99
C GLN A 458 8.39 18.61 -9.88
N PHE A 459 9.49 17.88 -9.82
CA PHE A 459 9.69 16.57 -10.44
C PHE A 459 9.68 15.53 -9.32
N SER A 460 8.97 14.42 -9.51
CA SER A 460 8.96 13.38 -8.48
C SER A 460 8.85 11.99 -9.10
N THR A 461 9.68 11.07 -8.60
CA THR A 461 9.58 9.63 -8.88
C THR A 461 8.72 8.93 -7.83
N LYS A 462 8.63 9.49 -6.61
CA LYS A 462 7.72 9.03 -5.57
C LYS A 462 6.33 9.60 -5.77
N MET A 463 5.55 8.83 -6.49
CA MET A 463 4.14 9.09 -6.71
C MET A 463 3.32 8.50 -5.56
N ASP A 464 3.58 8.92 -4.30
CA ASP A 464 2.91 8.37 -3.12
C ASP A 464 1.39 8.44 -3.31
N ARG A 465 0.72 7.30 -3.56
CA ARG A 465 -0.73 7.27 -3.75
C ARG A 465 -1.41 7.86 -2.50
N GLY A 466 -2.31 8.81 -2.73
CA GLY A 466 -2.94 9.62 -1.69
C GLY A 466 -2.20 10.87 -1.17
N ALA A 467 -0.99 11.18 -1.67
CA ALA A 467 -0.37 12.49 -1.44
C ALA A 467 -0.89 13.49 -2.47
N ASP A 468 -1.90 14.25 -2.08
CA ASP A 468 -2.48 15.28 -2.92
C ASP A 468 -1.53 16.51 -3.07
N LEU A 469 -1.59 17.24 -4.19
CA LEU A 469 -0.75 18.43 -4.45
C LEU A 469 -1.58 19.72 -4.60
N LYS A 470 -1.63 20.58 -3.57
CA LYS A 470 -2.42 21.84 -3.62
C LYS A 470 -1.74 22.88 -4.51
N GLY A 471 -2.56 23.71 -5.16
CA GLY A 471 -2.12 24.98 -5.78
C GLY A 471 -1.23 24.82 -7.01
N ARG A 472 -1.37 23.72 -7.76
CA ARG A 472 -0.65 23.53 -9.03
C ARG A 472 -1.40 24.21 -10.17
N GLY A 473 -0.68 24.99 -10.97
CA GLY A 473 -1.21 25.61 -12.18
C GLY A 473 -1.18 24.68 -13.40
N SER A 474 -0.32 23.67 -13.37
CA SER A 474 -0.22 22.68 -14.45
C SER A 474 0.31 21.32 -14.00
N VAL A 475 -0.01 20.30 -14.80
CA VAL A 475 0.59 18.96 -14.75
C VAL A 475 1.19 18.63 -16.12
N ILE A 476 2.40 18.07 -16.12
CA ILE A 476 3.14 17.71 -17.34
C ILE A 476 3.48 16.22 -17.29
N LEU A 477 2.79 15.39 -18.07
CA LEU A 477 3.09 13.96 -18.14
C LEU A 477 4.12 13.67 -19.22
N LEU A 478 5.18 12.92 -18.89
CA LEU A 478 6.25 12.61 -19.84
C LEU A 478 5.84 11.58 -20.91
N LYS A 479 4.98 10.62 -20.53
CA LYS A 479 4.49 9.54 -21.40
C LYS A 479 3.24 8.94 -20.79
N PHE A 480 2.39 8.34 -21.60
CA PHE A 480 1.28 7.53 -21.10
C PHE A 480 1.82 6.32 -20.31
N PRO A 481 1.33 6.04 -19.09
CA PRO A 481 1.98 5.16 -18.12
C PRO A 481 1.68 3.68 -18.37
N TYR A 482 1.95 3.21 -19.59
CA TYR A 482 1.92 1.77 -19.88
C TYR A 482 2.98 1.03 -19.05
N PRO A 483 2.62 -0.08 -18.37
CA PRO A 483 3.59 -0.91 -17.65
C PRO A 483 4.66 -1.48 -18.59
N GLU A 484 5.86 -1.76 -18.08
CA GLU A 484 6.96 -2.25 -18.92
C GLU A 484 6.69 -3.71 -19.36
N ARG A 485 6.49 -3.94 -20.67
CA ARG A 485 6.17 -5.28 -21.25
C ARG A 485 7.24 -6.34 -20.99
N GLY A 486 8.48 -5.92 -20.71
CA GLY A 486 9.58 -6.82 -20.36
C GLY A 486 9.47 -7.42 -18.97
N ASP A 487 8.55 -6.94 -18.12
CA ASP A 487 8.39 -7.42 -16.75
C ASP A 487 8.03 -8.93 -16.71
N PRO A 488 8.85 -9.78 -16.04
CA PRO A 488 8.57 -11.21 -15.89
C PRO A 488 7.16 -11.51 -15.36
N LEU A 489 6.68 -10.71 -14.40
CA LEU A 489 5.34 -10.88 -13.82
C LEU A 489 4.27 -10.70 -14.91
N LEU A 490 4.34 -9.62 -15.70
CA LEU A 490 3.35 -9.35 -16.74
C LEU A 490 3.38 -10.40 -17.85
N LYS A 491 4.56 -10.93 -18.20
CA LYS A 491 4.67 -12.06 -19.13
C LYS A 491 4.00 -13.32 -18.56
N GLY A 492 4.20 -13.58 -17.27
CA GLY A 492 3.52 -14.68 -16.55
C GLY A 492 2.00 -14.49 -16.54
N MET A 493 1.53 -13.28 -16.24
CA MET A 493 0.11 -12.92 -16.28
C MET A 493 -0.48 -13.16 -17.67
N GLU A 494 0.20 -12.73 -18.75
CA GLU A 494 -0.25 -12.96 -20.12
C GLU A 494 -0.38 -14.45 -20.46
N ARG A 495 0.57 -15.28 -20.00
CA ARG A 495 0.51 -16.74 -20.18
C ARG A 495 -0.66 -17.38 -19.42
N ARG A 496 -0.95 -16.93 -18.20
CA ARG A 496 -1.98 -17.52 -17.32
C ARG A 496 -3.39 -17.05 -17.64
N LEU A 497 -3.58 -15.75 -17.80
CA LEU A 497 -4.89 -15.13 -18.04
C LEU A 497 -5.32 -15.25 -19.51
N GLY A 498 -4.36 -15.49 -20.40
CA GLY A 498 -4.56 -15.44 -21.85
C GLY A 498 -4.58 -14.01 -22.39
N PRO A 499 -4.42 -13.83 -23.72
CA PRO A 499 -4.19 -12.52 -24.31
C PRO A 499 -5.32 -11.52 -24.06
N ARG A 500 -6.58 -11.96 -24.17
CA ARG A 500 -7.75 -11.07 -24.05
C ARG A 500 -7.82 -10.41 -22.66
N ALA A 501 -7.88 -11.22 -21.61
CA ALA A 501 -7.98 -10.75 -20.23
C ALA A 501 -6.74 -9.92 -19.83
N PHE A 502 -5.55 -10.38 -20.23
CA PHE A 502 -4.30 -9.66 -19.99
C PHE A 502 -4.29 -8.27 -20.64
N TRP A 503 -4.69 -8.14 -21.91
CA TRP A 503 -4.68 -6.84 -22.59
C TRP A 503 -5.73 -5.89 -22.02
N ALA A 504 -6.89 -6.40 -21.61
CA ALA A 504 -7.89 -5.61 -20.87
C ALA A 504 -7.30 -5.08 -19.56
N TYR A 505 -6.66 -5.93 -18.77
CA TYR A 505 -5.98 -5.54 -17.53
C TYR A 505 -4.84 -4.55 -17.76
N TYR A 506 -3.96 -4.82 -18.73
CA TYR A 506 -2.82 -3.98 -19.04
C TYR A 506 -3.23 -2.56 -19.46
N GLN A 507 -4.30 -2.45 -20.25
CA GLN A 507 -4.86 -1.17 -20.62
C GLN A 507 -5.54 -0.48 -19.42
N ASP A 508 -6.33 -1.22 -18.64
CA ASP A 508 -7.01 -0.73 -17.45
C ASP A 508 -6.01 -0.14 -16.42
N MET A 509 -4.93 -0.86 -16.10
CA MET A 509 -3.85 -0.37 -15.25
C MET A 509 -3.28 0.97 -15.72
N ALA A 510 -2.96 1.09 -17.01
CA ALA A 510 -2.37 2.29 -17.58
C ALA A 510 -3.35 3.48 -17.56
N GLU A 511 -4.64 3.23 -17.81
CA GLU A 511 -5.68 4.27 -17.76
C GLU A 511 -5.93 4.75 -16.34
N ARG A 512 -6.01 3.85 -15.37
CA ARG A 512 -6.17 4.20 -13.95
C ARG A 512 -4.99 4.99 -13.42
N GLU A 513 -3.76 4.51 -13.67
CA GLU A 513 -2.55 5.23 -13.28
C GLU A 513 -2.56 6.63 -13.91
N PHE A 514 -2.84 6.76 -15.21
CA PHE A 514 -2.94 8.07 -15.88
C PHE A 514 -3.95 9.01 -15.18
N VAL A 515 -5.16 8.53 -14.88
CA VAL A 515 -6.18 9.32 -14.18
C VAL A 515 -5.72 9.72 -12.78
N GLN A 516 -5.07 8.83 -12.03
CA GLN A 516 -4.52 9.14 -10.71
C GLN A 516 -3.43 10.22 -10.77
N GLN A 517 -2.54 10.17 -11.77
CA GLN A 517 -1.49 11.18 -11.93
C GLN A 517 -2.06 12.57 -12.21
N VAL A 518 -3.09 12.64 -13.06
CA VAL A 518 -3.77 13.89 -13.41
C VAL A 518 -4.69 14.37 -12.28
N GLY A 519 -5.35 13.47 -11.55
CA GLY A 519 -6.31 13.83 -10.50
C GLY A 519 -5.68 14.46 -9.27
N ARG A 520 -4.39 14.23 -9.00
CA ARG A 520 -3.69 14.76 -7.80
C ARG A 520 -3.61 16.29 -7.71
N VAL A 521 -3.77 16.97 -8.84
CA VAL A 521 -3.68 18.43 -8.93
C VAL A 521 -5.04 19.13 -8.90
N LEU A 522 -6.14 18.37 -8.86
CA LEU A 522 -7.52 18.87 -8.86
C LEU A 522 -8.24 18.42 -7.59
N ARG A 523 -8.64 19.35 -6.74
CA ARG A 523 -9.29 19.09 -5.45
C ARG A 523 -10.62 19.80 -5.29
N SER A 524 -10.76 21.00 -5.86
CA SER A 524 -11.96 21.82 -5.73
C SER A 524 -12.67 21.96 -7.08
N PRO A 525 -14.00 22.12 -7.08
CA PRO A 525 -14.75 22.45 -8.29
C PRO A 525 -14.27 23.73 -9.01
N SER A 526 -13.60 24.63 -8.28
CA SER A 526 -13.01 25.86 -8.83
C SER A 526 -11.59 25.69 -9.38
N ASP A 527 -10.95 24.54 -9.20
CA ASP A 527 -9.58 24.35 -9.68
C ASP A 527 -9.55 24.32 -11.21
N VAL A 528 -8.60 25.07 -11.78
CA VAL A 528 -8.35 25.11 -13.22
C VAL A 528 -6.88 24.82 -13.46
N VAL A 529 -6.59 23.66 -14.06
CA VAL A 529 -5.22 23.17 -14.23
C VAL A 529 -4.93 22.93 -15.70
N GLU A 530 -3.75 23.36 -16.16
CA GLU A 530 -3.29 23.03 -17.51
C GLU A 530 -2.71 21.63 -17.57
N PHE A 531 -3.10 20.87 -18.59
CA PHE A 531 -2.52 19.58 -18.90
C PHE A 531 -1.59 19.69 -20.11
N TRP A 532 -0.36 19.19 -19.96
CA TRP A 532 0.65 19.14 -21.00
C TRP A 532 1.25 17.73 -21.12
N SER A 533 1.61 17.31 -22.33
CA SER A 533 2.42 16.11 -22.54
C SER A 533 3.09 16.14 -23.92
N PRO A 534 4.38 15.78 -24.05
CA PRO A 534 4.98 15.54 -25.35
C PRO A 534 4.45 14.28 -26.04
N ASP A 535 3.75 13.39 -25.33
CA ASP A 535 3.17 12.16 -25.88
C ASP A 535 1.72 12.38 -26.35
N GLU A 536 1.47 12.25 -27.65
CA GLU A 536 0.13 12.40 -28.23
C GLU A 536 -0.87 11.37 -27.65
N THR A 537 -0.39 10.22 -27.17
CA THR A 537 -1.25 9.21 -26.52
C THR A 537 -1.92 9.76 -25.29
N CYS A 538 -1.19 10.53 -24.47
CA CYS A 538 -1.73 11.19 -23.28
C CYS A 538 -2.89 12.12 -23.63
N HIS A 539 -2.74 12.91 -24.68
CA HIS A 539 -3.76 13.85 -25.12
C HIS A 539 -5.02 13.16 -25.65
N ARG A 540 -4.87 12.09 -26.42
CA ARG A 540 -5.98 11.28 -26.90
C ARG A 540 -6.69 10.54 -25.76
N LYS A 541 -5.94 10.01 -24.80
CA LYS A 541 -6.48 9.26 -23.67
C LYS A 541 -7.17 10.16 -22.66
N LEU A 542 -6.65 11.37 -22.39
CA LEU A 542 -7.29 12.35 -21.51
C LEU A 542 -8.77 12.55 -21.82
N LYS A 543 -9.10 12.77 -23.10
CA LYS A 543 -10.50 12.96 -23.55
C LYS A 543 -11.38 11.71 -23.38
N LYS A 544 -10.78 10.51 -23.32
CA LYS A 544 -11.50 9.23 -23.23
C LYS A 544 -11.72 8.78 -21.79
N VAL A 545 -10.71 8.95 -20.93
CA VAL A 545 -10.70 8.32 -19.58
C VAL A 545 -11.02 9.31 -18.46
N TRP A 546 -10.86 10.61 -18.69
CA TRP A 546 -11.12 11.61 -17.66
C TRP A 546 -12.62 11.87 -17.48
N LYS A 547 -13.16 11.49 -16.32
CA LYS A 547 -14.56 11.73 -15.94
C LYS A 547 -14.75 13.12 -15.32
N GLY A 548 -14.39 14.18 -16.05
CA GLY A 548 -14.49 15.56 -15.58
C GLY A 548 -14.48 16.56 -16.74
N VAL A 549 -14.38 17.85 -16.45
CA VAL A 549 -14.39 18.88 -17.51
C VAL A 549 -13.01 18.98 -18.17
N VAL A 550 -12.95 18.80 -19.48
CA VAL A 550 -11.76 19.04 -20.30
C VAL A 550 -12.10 20.08 -21.37
N GLU A 551 -11.35 21.17 -21.39
CA GLU A 551 -11.36 22.15 -22.47
C GLU A 551 -10.07 22.06 -23.28
N SER A 552 -10.11 22.36 -24.57
CA SER A 552 -8.97 22.34 -25.49
C SER A 552 -8.46 23.75 -25.80
#